data_AF-A0AAJ0XEA7-F1
#
_entry.id   AF-A0AAJ0XEA7-F1
#
_cell.length_a   1.000
_cell.length_b   1.000
_cell.length_c   1.000
_cell.angle_alpha   90.00
_cell.angle_beta   90.00
_cell.angle_gamma   90.00
#
_symmetry.space_group_name_H-M   'P 1'
#
loop_
_entity.id
_entity.type
_entity.pdbx_description
1 polymer ?
#
loop_
_entity_poly.entity_id
_entity_poly.type
_entity_poly.pdbx_seq_one_letter_code
_entity_poly.pdbx_strand_id
1 'polypeptide(L)' 'MARQAAPGSLTGVKQGEARTLLRLLAQKFGPEAAQVHRERIETAELEQLDTWLGRILTAETPETIFH' A
#
# COMPACT_ATOMS: atom_id res chain seq x y z
N MET A 1 -9.12 7.17 -27.44
CA MET A 1 -9.83 8.00 -26.43
C MET A 1 -9.30 7.61 -25.05
N ALA A 2 -8.13 8.12 -24.65
CA ALA A 2 -7.57 7.88 -23.32
C ALA A 2 -8.37 8.73 -22.32
N ARG A 3 -9.14 8.07 -21.46
CA ARG A 3 -9.94 8.71 -20.43
C ARG A 3 -8.96 9.35 -19.45
N GLN A 4 -8.84 10.67 -19.47
CA GLN A 4 -8.09 11.40 -18.45
C GLN A 4 -8.75 11.08 -17.11
N ALA A 5 -8.04 10.33 -16.26
CA ALA A 5 -8.46 10.10 -14.89
C ALA A 5 -8.59 11.48 -14.22
N ALA A 6 -9.78 11.82 -13.75
CA ALA A 6 -9.99 13.08 -13.06
C ALA A 6 -9.03 13.13 -11.85
N PRO A 7 -8.44 14.28 -11.50
CA PRO A 7 -7.46 14.36 -10.40
C PRO A 7 -8.00 13.80 -9.07
N GLY A 8 -9.32 13.85 -8.83
CA GLY A 8 -9.96 13.20 -7.68
C GLY A 8 -10.00 11.66 -7.72
N SER A 9 -10.02 11.03 -8.91
CA SER A 9 -9.98 9.56 -9.01
C SER A 9 -8.62 8.99 -8.63
N LEU A 10 -7.52 9.68 -8.96
CA LEU A 10 -6.17 9.23 -8.61
C LEU A 10 -5.95 9.26 -7.08
N THR A 11 -6.42 10.31 -6.40
CA THR A 11 -6.38 10.38 -4.93
C THR A 11 -7.19 9.25 -4.29
N GLY A 12 -8.37 8.94 -4.83
CA GLY A 12 -9.20 7.83 -4.35
C GLY A 12 -8.54 6.46 -4.51
N VAL A 13 -7.85 6.23 -5.62
CA VAL A 13 -7.10 5.00 -5.87
C VAL A 13 -5.93 4.88 -4.88
N LYS A 14 -5.09 5.91 -4.73
CA LYS A 14 -3.96 5.92 -3.76
C LYS A 14 -4.44 5.60 -2.34
N GLN A 15 -5.52 6.24 -1.88
CA GLN A 15 -6.10 5.94 -0.56
C GLN A 15 -6.67 4.52 -0.46
N GLY A 16 -7.21 3.97 -1.55
CA GLY A 16 -7.69 2.59 -1.61
C GLY A 16 -6.55 1.58 -1.48
N GLU A 17 -5.46 1.79 -2.21
CA GLU A 17 -4.28 0.92 -2.16
C GLU A 17 -3.57 0.99 -0.81
N ALA A 18 -3.39 2.18 -0.24
CA ALA A 18 -2.81 2.36 1.09
C ALA A 18 -3.62 1.60 2.17
N ARG A 19 -4.96 1.74 2.16
CA ARG A 19 -5.84 1.00 3.08
C ARG A 19 -5.76 -0.51 2.88
N THR A 20 -5.65 -0.95 1.63
CA THR A 20 -5.53 -2.37 1.28
C THR A 20 -4.22 -2.94 1.80
N LEU A 21 -3.10 -2.24 1.57
CA LEU A 21 -1.80 -2.67 2.04
C LEU A 21 -1.76 -2.75 3.57
N LEU A 22 -2.26 -1.73 4.29
CA LEU A 22 -2.36 -1.76 5.76
C LEU A 22 -3.17 -2.96 6.26
N ARG A 23 -4.32 -3.23 5.63
CA ARG A 23 -5.18 -4.36 5.97
C ARG A 23 -4.48 -5.70 5.72
N LEU A 24 -3.72 -5.84 4.65
CA LEU A 24 -2.97 -7.07 4.36
C LEU A 24 -1.79 -7.24 5.32
N LEU A 25 -1.10 -6.15 5.66
CA LEU A 25 0.05 -6.17 6.57
C LEU A 25 -0.38 -6.58 7.98
N ALA A 26 -1.52 -6.05 8.44
CA ALA A 26 -2.14 -6.46 9.70
C ALA A 26 -2.55 -7.95 9.71
N GLN A 27 -3.07 -8.47 8.60
CA GLN A 27 -3.49 -9.87 8.50
C GLN A 27 -2.31 -10.84 8.45
N LYS A 28 -1.22 -10.47 7.77
CA LYS A 28 -0.07 -11.36 7.56
C LYS A 28 0.92 -11.32 8.72
N PHE A 29 1.18 -10.14 9.29
CA PHE A 29 2.25 -9.92 10.26
C PHE A 29 1.77 -9.36 11.60
N GLY A 30 0.47 -9.12 11.75
CA GLY A 30 -0.12 -8.57 12.98
C GLY A 30 -0.32 -7.05 12.95
N PRO A 31 -1.17 -6.53 13.84
CA PRO A 31 -1.58 -5.13 13.85
C PRO A 31 -0.43 -4.16 14.17
N GLU A 32 0.54 -4.58 14.98
CA GLU A 32 1.73 -3.77 15.29
C GLU A 32 2.54 -3.45 14.03
N ALA A 33 2.74 -4.42 13.14
CA ALA A 33 3.47 -4.21 11.90
C ALA A 33 2.77 -3.17 11.00
N ALA A 34 1.44 -3.25 10.89
CA ALA A 34 0.68 -2.25 10.14
C ALA A 34 0.78 -0.85 10.77
N GLN A 35 0.79 -0.77 12.10
CA GLN A 35 0.90 0.50 12.80
C GLN A 35 2.28 1.14 12.64
N VAL A 36 3.36 0.36 12.74
CA VAL A 36 4.75 0.82 12.55
C VAL A 36 4.96 1.42 11.16
N HIS A 37 4.33 0.84 10.13
CA HIS A 37 4.51 1.29 8.74
C HIS A 37 3.41 2.22 8.21
N ARG A 38 2.44 2.62 9.05
CA ARG A 38 1.25 3.37 8.63
C ARG A 38 1.59 4.66 7.89
N GLU A 39 2.39 5.51 8.50
CA GLU A 39 2.74 6.82 7.95
C GLU A 39 3.44 6.69 6.58
N ARG A 40 4.36 5.73 6.46
CA ARG A 40 5.06 5.43 5.21
C ARG A 40 4.08 4.98 4.11
N ILE A 41 3.08 4.17 4.46
CA ILE A 41 2.09 3.66 3.50
C ILE A 41 1.11 4.77 3.09
N GLU A 42 0.62 5.59 4.02
CA GLU A 42 -0.36 6.65 3.73
C GLU A 42 0.24 7.79 2.88
N THR A 43 1.55 8.00 2.96
CA THR A 43 2.26 9.05 2.21
C THR A 43 2.83 8.57 0.88
N ALA A 44 3.00 7.26 0.68
CA ALA A 44 3.62 6.66 -0.50
C ALA A 44 2.93 7.00 -1.82
N GLU A 45 3.71 7.11 -2.89
CA GLU A 45 3.18 7.27 -4.24
C GLU A 45 2.51 5.99 -4.75
N LEU A 46 1.58 6.15 -5.69
CA LEU A 46 0.76 5.04 -6.20
C LEU A 46 1.63 3.89 -6.72
N GLU A 47 2.70 4.18 -7.45
CA GLU A 47 3.63 3.16 -7.98
C GLU A 47 4.35 2.37 -6.87
N GLN A 48 4.61 3.01 -5.72
CA GLN A 48 5.22 2.34 -4.57
C GLN A 48 4.20 1.41 -3.91
N LEU A 49 2.95 1.86 -3.77
CA LEU A 49 1.86 1.05 -3.22
C LEU A 49 1.59 -0.20 -4.06
N ASP A 50 1.52 -0.06 -5.38
CA ASP A 50 1.35 -1.19 -6.31
C ASP A 50 2.51 -2.20 -6.16
N THR A 51 3.75 -1.72 -6.10
CA THR A 51 4.94 -2.57 -5.88
C THR A 51 4.84 -3.33 -4.55
N TRP A 52 4.45 -2.66 -3.47
CA TRP A 52 4.35 -3.25 -2.14
C TRP A 52 3.18 -4.23 -2.03
N LEU A 53 2.07 -3.98 -2.72
CA LEU A 53 0.94 -4.90 -2.84
C LEU A 53 1.31 -6.20 -3.57
N GLY A 54 2.27 -6.16 -4.50
CA GLY A 54 2.87 -7.37 -5.07
C GLY A 54 3.75 -8.11 -4.05
N ARG A 55 4.66 -7.39 -3.39
CA ARG A 55 5.65 -7.98 -2.47
C ARG A 55 5.04 -8.63 -1.24
N ILE A 56 3.94 -8.09 -0.71
CA ILE A 56 3.30 -8.63 0.51
C ILE A 56 2.82 -10.07 0.34
N LEU A 57 2.58 -10.53 -0.90
CA LEU A 57 2.16 -11.91 -1.16
C LEU A 57 3.24 -12.93 -0.82
N THR A 58 4.52 -12.58 -0.99
CA THR A 58 5.66 -13.50 -0.82
C THR A 58 6.62 -13.12 0.30
N ALA A 59 6.59 -11.86 0.77
CA ALA A 59 7.49 -11.37 1.82
C ALA A 59 7.44 -12.21 3.10
N GLU A 60 8.60 -12.60 3.64
CA GLU A 60 8.69 -13.35 4.90
C GLU A 60 8.67 -12.42 6.12
N THR A 61 9.06 -11.15 5.96
CA THR A 61 9.00 -10.13 7.02
C THR A 61 8.37 -8.82 6.51
N PRO A 62 7.84 -7.97 7.40
CA PRO A 62 7.32 -6.65 7.02
C PRO A 62 8.35 -5.79 6.29
N GLU A 63 9.62 -5.84 6.69
CA GLU A 63 10.69 -5.01 6.15
C GLU A 63 10.94 -5.31 4.67
N THR A 64 10.87 -6.59 4.27
CA THR A 64 11.06 -7.03 2.87
C THR A 64 10.09 -6.35 1.89
N ILE A 65 8.92 -5.91 2.35
CA ILE A 65 7.95 -5.20 1.50
C ILE A 65 8.57 -3.89 0.98
N PHE A 66 9.40 -3.23 1.78
CA PHE A 66 9.82 -1.85 1.56
C PHE A 66 11.22 -1.66 0.97
N HIS A 67 11.90 -2.76 0.59
CA HIS A 67 13.19 -2.79 -0.10
C HIS A 67 12.96 -3.12 -1.58
#